data_AF-A0AA38JTZ0-F1
#
_entry.id   AF-A0AA38JTZ0-F1
#
_cell.length_a   1.000
_cell.length_b   1.000
_cell.length_c   1.000
_cell.angle_alpha   90.00
_cell.angle_beta   90.00
_cell.angle_gamma   90.00
#
_symmetry.space_group_name_H-M   'P 1'
#
loop_
_entity.id
_entity.type
_entity.pdbx_description
1 polymer ?
#
loop_
_entity_poly.entity_id
_entity_poly.type
_entity_poly.pdbx_seq_one_letter_code
_entity_poly.pdbx_strand_id
1 'polypeptide(L)'
;MSSNNSRANSPSDEEEKAELLLIQKKKEEREERARREAEQRMAEEEAEAAAEARFAEIRRKKEEKKKREAEERKKKEELEKRKAEEAKAAEAAKKMAEEAKRNEERRKAEEASKAAEAASMKAEMERRLNTAALVRAQLEKKKKEIQVQSPVSEGSTVVAGKKRKRVTMVVVPSGDPEGGDPNPGDDDDYIESDTDDDEDPEVPPTSPPKQSRCSRCILKAYKCELVGPGSASCKGCRKAKVRCSLVPDDYPRRSKRVKVESPVASTSSQVIDDLRTNVRDLNTRINLQEEMLRYLILRVQKLEEANREEDEEEEESEED
;
A
#
# COMPACT_ATOMS: atom_id res chain seq x y z
N MET A 1 -65.30 67.98 85.63
CA MET A 1 -65.13 66.54 85.86
C MET A 1 -64.15 66.03 84.80
N SER A 2 -62.86 65.99 85.15
CA SER A 2 -61.79 65.53 84.26
C SER A 2 -61.09 64.39 84.96
N SER A 3 -61.45 63.16 84.60
CA SER A 3 -60.79 61.96 85.12
C SER A 3 -59.52 61.72 84.30
N ASN A 4 -58.38 62.12 84.85
CA ASN A 4 -57.07 61.69 84.38
C ASN A 4 -56.89 60.22 84.72
N ASN A 5 -56.87 59.36 83.70
CA ASN A 5 -56.60 57.94 83.83
C ASN A 5 -55.09 57.71 83.70
N SER A 6 -54.37 57.82 84.82
CA SER A 6 -52.93 57.50 84.90
C SER A 6 -52.75 55.99 84.84
N ARG A 7 -52.61 55.46 83.63
CA ARG A 7 -52.27 54.06 83.38
C ARG A 7 -50.81 53.83 83.82
N ALA A 8 -50.65 53.22 84.98
CA ALA A 8 -49.35 52.77 85.48
C ALA A 8 -48.81 51.69 84.52
N ASN A 9 -47.64 51.91 83.93
CA ASN A 9 -46.89 50.88 83.21
C ASN A 9 -46.29 49.94 84.26
N SER A 10 -46.66 48.66 84.21
CA SER A 10 -46.16 47.64 85.13
C SER A 10 -44.75 47.21 84.69
N PRO A 11 -43.80 46.99 85.63
CA PRO A 11 -42.44 46.52 85.32
C PRO A 11 -42.36 45.23 84.49
N SER A 12 -43.42 44.42 84.51
CA SER A 12 -43.57 43.17 83.75
C SER A 12 -43.64 43.38 82.23
N ASP A 13 -44.13 44.53 81.77
CA ASP A 13 -44.31 44.81 80.33
C ASP A 13 -42.97 45.16 79.64
N GLU A 14 -41.98 45.63 80.40
CA GLU A 14 -40.64 45.95 79.87
C GLU A 14 -39.75 44.71 79.74
N GLU A 15 -39.89 43.73 80.64
CA GLU A 15 -39.17 42.44 80.55
C GLU A 15 -39.67 41.61 79.37
N GLU A 16 -40.98 41.50 79.16
CA GLU A 16 -41.56 40.81 77.99
C GLU A 16 -41.13 41.47 76.67
N LYS A 17 -41.06 42.81 76.64
CA LYS A 17 -40.58 43.54 75.47
C LYS A 17 -39.09 43.29 75.20
N ALA A 18 -38.26 43.17 76.23
CA ALA A 18 -36.85 42.85 76.09
C ALA A 18 -36.65 41.40 75.59
N GLU A 19 -37.45 40.45 76.05
CA GLU A 19 -37.40 39.06 75.60
C GLU A 19 -37.84 38.92 74.13
N LEU A 20 -38.90 39.62 73.72
CA LEU A 20 -39.34 39.65 72.32
C LEU A 20 -38.29 40.25 71.38
N LEU A 21 -37.58 41.31 71.81
CA LEU A 21 -36.48 41.88 71.03
C LEU A 21 -35.29 40.92 70.88
N LEU A 22 -34.98 40.12 71.91
CA LEU A 22 -33.94 39.09 71.83
C LEU A 22 -34.34 37.95 70.89
N ILE A 23 -35.61 37.53 70.92
CA ILE A 23 -36.15 36.52 69.99
C ILE A 23 -36.10 37.03 68.55
N GLN A 24 -36.48 38.29 68.32
CA GLN A 24 -36.43 38.90 67.00
C GLN A 24 -35.00 38.99 66.46
N LYS A 25 -34.05 39.47 67.27
CA LYS A 25 -32.61 39.51 66.89
C LYS A 25 -32.06 38.12 66.55
N LYS A 26 -32.41 37.09 67.33
CA LYS A 26 -32.01 35.71 67.04
C LYS A 26 -32.62 35.18 65.74
N LYS A 27 -33.85 35.60 65.39
CA LYS A 27 -34.49 35.23 64.12
C LYS A 27 -33.80 35.91 62.94
N GLU A 28 -33.50 37.20 63.06
CA GLU A 28 -32.77 37.98 62.04
C GLU A 28 -31.36 37.43 61.81
N GLU A 29 -30.60 37.10 62.87
CA GLU A 29 -29.26 36.50 62.73
C GLU A 29 -29.31 35.13 62.04
N ARG A 30 -30.33 34.30 62.34
CA ARG A 30 -30.53 33.01 61.66
C ARG A 30 -30.88 33.19 60.19
N GLU A 31 -31.73 34.16 59.86
CA GLU A 31 -32.09 34.44 58.46
C GLU A 31 -30.89 34.99 57.67
N GLU A 32 -30.10 35.89 58.27
CA GLU A 32 -28.88 36.41 57.65
C GLU A 32 -27.85 35.30 57.42
N ARG A 33 -27.66 34.41 58.41
CA ARG A 33 -26.76 33.25 58.26
C ARG A 33 -27.23 32.32 57.13
N ALA A 34 -28.52 32.02 57.06
CA ALA A 34 -29.09 31.20 56.00
C ALA A 34 -28.91 31.84 54.60
N ARG A 35 -29.06 33.17 54.50
CA ARG A 35 -28.82 33.89 53.24
C ARG A 35 -27.34 33.81 52.81
N ARG A 36 -26.41 34.04 53.74
CA ARG A 36 -24.96 33.95 53.45
C ARG A 36 -24.54 32.53 53.05
N GLU A 37 -25.08 31.50 53.71
CA GLU A 37 -24.82 30.11 53.34
C GLU A 37 -25.40 29.77 51.95
N ALA A 38 -26.58 30.29 51.61
CA ALA A 38 -27.16 30.10 50.29
C ALA A 38 -26.35 30.82 49.19
N GLU A 39 -25.92 32.06 49.43
CA GLU A 39 -25.07 32.82 48.51
C GLU A 39 -23.71 32.13 48.29
N GLN A 40 -23.09 31.62 49.36
CA GLN A 40 -21.84 30.87 49.25
C GLN A 40 -21.98 29.60 48.41
N ARG A 41 -23.10 28.86 48.56
CA ARG A 41 -23.36 27.67 47.74
C ARG A 41 -23.54 28.00 46.27
N MET A 42 -24.27 29.08 45.96
CA MET A 42 -24.43 29.53 44.57
C MET A 42 -23.09 29.94 43.96
N ALA A 43 -22.26 30.66 44.72
CA ALA A 43 -20.93 31.07 44.26
C ALA A 43 -19.98 29.88 44.07
N GLU A 44 -20.06 28.86 44.93
CA GLU A 44 -19.27 27.63 44.80
C GLU A 44 -19.69 26.81 43.57
N GLU A 45 -21.01 26.66 43.34
CA GLU A 45 -21.54 25.97 42.16
C GLU A 45 -21.17 26.68 40.85
N GLU A 46 -21.22 28.02 40.83
CA GLU A 46 -20.78 28.80 39.68
C GLU A 46 -19.27 28.66 39.42
N ALA A 47 -18.46 28.65 40.49
CA ALA A 47 -17.03 28.44 40.38
C ALA A 47 -16.68 27.03 39.86
N GLU A 48 -17.41 26.01 40.32
CA GLU A 48 -17.25 24.63 39.84
C GLU A 48 -17.65 24.51 38.36
N ALA A 49 -18.79 25.08 37.96
CA ALA A 49 -19.23 25.09 36.58
C ALA A 49 -18.23 25.80 35.65
N ALA A 50 -17.67 26.94 36.09
CA ALA A 50 -16.64 27.65 35.35
C ALA A 50 -15.33 26.85 35.22
N ALA A 51 -14.95 26.11 36.27
CA ALA A 51 -13.79 25.23 36.23
C ALA A 51 -14.00 24.06 35.25
N GLU A 52 -15.16 23.41 35.30
CA GLU A 52 -15.50 22.31 34.40
C GLU A 52 -15.52 22.76 32.92
N ALA A 53 -16.11 23.92 32.63
CA ALA A 53 -16.13 24.51 31.29
C ALA A 53 -14.70 24.72 30.74
N ARG A 54 -13.78 25.23 31.58
CA ARG A 54 -12.36 25.40 31.21
C ARG A 54 -11.69 24.06 30.93
N PHE A 55 -11.93 23.03 31.74
CA PHE A 55 -11.38 21.70 31.50
C PHE A 55 -11.92 21.06 30.21
N ALA A 56 -13.21 21.23 29.93
CA ALA A 56 -13.83 20.78 28.70
C ALA A 56 -13.20 21.46 27.46
N GLU A 57 -12.96 22.76 27.52
CA GLU A 57 -12.31 23.51 26.43
C GLU A 57 -10.87 23.03 26.20
N ILE A 58 -10.09 22.82 27.26
CA ILE A 58 -8.73 22.28 27.18
C ILE A 58 -8.74 20.89 26.53
N ARG A 59 -9.70 20.03 26.91
CA ARG A 59 -9.85 18.70 26.32
C ARG A 59 -10.19 18.78 24.83
N ARG A 60 -11.11 19.67 24.43
CA ARG A 60 -11.48 19.92 23.03
C ARG A 60 -10.28 20.39 22.21
N LYS A 61 -9.52 21.38 22.71
CA LYS A 61 -8.30 21.88 22.05
C LYS A 61 -7.24 20.78 21.89
N LYS A 62 -7.05 19.93 22.91
CA LYS A 62 -6.11 18.78 22.81
C LYS A 62 -6.55 17.77 21.77
N GLU A 63 -7.85 17.48 21.67
CA GLU A 63 -8.36 16.55 20.66
C GLU A 63 -8.24 17.12 19.24
N GLU A 64 -8.56 18.40 19.05
CA GLU A 64 -8.39 19.08 17.77
C GLU A 64 -6.92 19.11 17.33
N LYS A 65 -6.00 19.42 18.26
CA LYS A 65 -4.56 19.38 17.98
C LYS A 65 -4.11 17.98 17.52
N LYS A 66 -4.56 16.92 18.22
CA LYS A 66 -4.26 15.54 17.81
C LYS A 66 -4.82 15.19 16.43
N LYS A 67 -6.02 15.67 16.09
CA LYS A 67 -6.62 15.49 14.76
C LYS A 67 -5.79 16.21 13.68
N ARG A 68 -5.40 17.46 13.92
CA ARG A 68 -4.54 18.23 13.00
C ARG A 68 -3.18 17.56 12.79
N GLU A 69 -2.50 17.13 13.86
CA GLU A 69 -1.21 16.43 13.77
C GLU A 69 -1.34 15.09 13.00
N ALA A 70 -2.43 14.35 13.20
CA ALA A 70 -2.68 13.12 12.46
C ALA A 70 -2.94 13.37 10.96
N GLU A 71 -3.67 14.44 10.63
CA GLU A 71 -3.92 14.84 9.24
C GLU A 71 -2.66 15.32 8.53
N GLU A 72 -1.85 16.15 9.19
CA GLU A 72 -0.56 16.62 8.65
C GLU A 72 0.38 15.44 8.39
N ARG A 73 0.42 14.46 9.30
CA ARG A 73 1.21 13.24 9.10
C ARG A 73 0.74 12.43 7.88
N LYS A 74 -0.58 12.30 7.68
CA LYS A 74 -1.14 11.62 6.49
C LYS A 74 -0.78 12.37 5.20
N LYS A 75 -0.95 13.69 5.18
CA LYS A 75 -0.56 14.56 4.04
C LYS A 75 0.92 14.43 3.72
N LYS A 76 1.78 14.39 4.73
CA LYS A 76 3.23 14.21 4.55
C LYS A 76 3.58 12.83 3.97
N GLU A 77 2.95 11.76 4.47
CA GLU A 77 3.14 10.40 3.94
C GLU A 77 2.65 10.28 2.48
N GLU A 78 1.52 10.90 2.14
CA GLU A 78 1.00 10.93 0.78
C GLU A 78 1.92 11.70 -0.17
N LEU A 79 2.43 12.85 0.27
CA LEU A 79 3.38 13.64 -0.51
C LEU A 79 4.69 12.88 -0.77
N GLU A 80 5.19 12.15 0.24
CA GLU A 80 6.39 11.33 0.09
C GLU A 80 6.16 10.16 -0.88
N LYS A 81 5.00 9.48 -0.79
CA LYS A 81 4.61 8.44 -1.76
C LYS A 81 4.53 8.98 -3.17
N ARG A 82 3.89 10.15 -3.37
CA ARG A 82 3.77 10.79 -4.68
C ARG A 82 5.13 11.17 -5.26
N LYS A 83 6.03 11.73 -4.44
CA LYS A 83 7.42 12.02 -4.87
C LYS A 83 8.18 10.75 -5.24
N ALA A 84 8.01 9.66 -4.50
CA ALA A 84 8.65 8.39 -4.82
C ALA A 84 8.09 7.77 -6.12
N GLU A 85 6.79 7.91 -6.37
CA GLU A 85 6.16 7.46 -7.62
C GLU A 85 6.62 8.30 -8.82
N GLU A 86 6.67 9.62 -8.67
CA GLU A 86 7.17 10.54 -9.70
C GLU A 86 8.64 10.25 -10.03
N ALA A 87 9.48 10.01 -9.02
CA ALA A 87 10.87 9.63 -9.23
C ALA A 87 11.01 8.30 -10.01
N LYS A 88 10.17 7.30 -9.69
CA LYS A 88 10.15 6.03 -10.42
C LYS A 88 9.67 6.20 -11.86
N ALA A 89 8.64 7.02 -12.08
CA ALA A 89 8.14 7.32 -13.42
C ALA A 89 9.20 8.05 -14.25
N ALA A 90 9.91 9.01 -13.66
CA ALA A 90 11.01 9.73 -14.31
C ALA A 90 12.19 8.81 -14.65
N GLU A 91 12.56 7.87 -13.76
CA GLU A 91 13.59 6.88 -14.05
C GLU A 91 13.18 5.93 -15.19
N ALA A 92 11.93 5.45 -15.18
CA ALA A 92 11.40 4.62 -16.25
C ALA A 92 11.37 5.35 -17.60
N ALA A 93 10.95 6.63 -17.61
CA ALA A 93 10.96 7.46 -18.80
C ALA A 93 12.38 7.66 -19.35
N LYS A 94 13.38 7.88 -18.48
CA LYS A 94 14.79 7.98 -18.89
C LYS A 94 15.28 6.68 -19.52
N LYS A 95 14.98 5.52 -18.93
CA LYS A 95 15.36 4.21 -19.50
C LYS A 95 14.73 3.98 -20.87
N MET A 96 13.45 4.31 -21.04
CA MET A 96 12.75 4.21 -22.32
C MET A 96 13.38 5.13 -23.38
N ALA A 97 13.74 6.36 -23.01
CA ALA A 97 14.40 7.30 -23.93
C ALA A 97 15.81 6.82 -24.34
N GLU A 98 16.58 6.27 -23.40
CA GLU A 98 17.91 5.71 -23.67
C GLU A 98 17.83 4.48 -24.58
N GLU A 99 16.88 3.58 -24.32
CA GLU A 99 16.64 2.39 -25.15
C GLU A 99 16.19 2.78 -26.56
N ALA A 100 15.30 3.77 -26.69
CA ALA A 100 14.87 4.29 -27.99
C ALA A 100 16.07 4.83 -28.79
N LYS A 101 16.96 5.62 -28.14
CA LYS A 101 18.17 6.14 -28.79
C LYS A 101 19.10 5.00 -29.23
N ARG A 102 19.32 4.01 -28.36
CA ARG A 102 20.15 2.83 -28.67
C ARG A 102 19.60 2.01 -29.83
N ASN A 103 18.28 1.83 -29.89
CA ASN A 103 17.62 1.14 -31.00
C ASN A 103 17.72 1.93 -32.31
N GLU A 104 17.63 3.26 -32.27
CA GLU A 104 17.83 4.08 -33.46
C GLU A 104 19.27 4.03 -33.98
N GLU A 105 20.26 4.12 -33.10
CA GLU A 105 21.68 3.93 -33.47
C GLU A 105 21.93 2.56 -34.08
N ARG A 106 21.35 1.50 -33.50
CA ARG A 106 21.44 0.14 -34.06
C ARG A 106 20.82 0.06 -35.46
N ARG A 107 19.66 0.70 -35.68
CA ARG A 107 18.99 0.72 -36.99
C ARG A 107 19.84 1.42 -38.04
N LYS A 108 20.45 2.56 -37.70
CA LYS A 108 21.37 3.28 -38.60
C LYS A 108 22.61 2.45 -38.94
N ALA A 109 23.18 1.74 -37.97
CA ALA A 109 24.32 0.85 -38.19
C ALA A 109 23.95 -0.34 -39.11
N GLU A 110 22.78 -0.95 -38.91
CA GLU A 110 22.30 -2.05 -39.75
C GLU A 110 22.02 -1.59 -41.19
N GLU A 111 21.43 -0.41 -41.38
CA GLU A 111 21.19 0.20 -42.69
C GLU A 111 22.51 0.51 -43.42
N ALA A 112 23.49 1.08 -42.71
CA ALA A 112 24.82 1.32 -43.25
C ALA A 112 25.54 0.01 -43.64
N SER A 113 25.42 -1.03 -42.83
CA SER A 113 25.98 -2.36 -43.14
C SER A 113 25.36 -2.95 -44.40
N LYS A 114 24.02 -2.90 -44.54
CA LYS A 114 23.32 -3.37 -45.74
C LYS A 114 23.72 -2.59 -46.98
N ALA A 115 23.90 -1.26 -46.86
CA ALA A 115 24.37 -0.44 -47.96
C ALA A 115 25.81 -0.79 -48.39
N ALA A 116 26.71 -1.04 -47.43
CA ALA A 116 28.07 -1.47 -47.71
C ALA A 116 28.12 -2.85 -48.37
N GLU A 117 27.29 -3.79 -47.92
CA GLU A 117 27.18 -5.13 -48.51
C GLU A 117 26.64 -5.07 -49.95
N ALA A 118 25.60 -4.27 -50.20
CA ALA A 118 25.07 -4.05 -51.54
C ALA A 118 26.10 -3.41 -52.48
N ALA A 119 26.88 -2.44 -51.99
CA ALA A 119 27.97 -1.82 -52.76
C ALA A 119 29.07 -2.83 -53.10
N SER A 120 29.45 -3.68 -52.14
CA SER A 120 30.43 -4.76 -52.35
C SER A 120 29.96 -5.75 -53.42
N MET A 121 28.71 -6.20 -53.33
CA MET A 121 28.13 -7.14 -54.30
C MET A 121 28.08 -6.54 -55.73
N LYS A 122 27.76 -5.25 -55.83
CA LYS A 122 27.78 -4.52 -57.12
C LYS A 122 29.19 -4.46 -57.70
N ALA A 123 30.19 -4.13 -56.88
CA ALA A 123 31.59 -4.08 -57.31
C ALA A 123 32.11 -5.47 -57.73
N GLU A 124 31.71 -6.54 -57.04
CA GLU A 124 32.06 -7.91 -57.43
C GLU A 124 31.42 -8.30 -58.77
N MET A 125 30.15 -7.95 -58.98
CA MET A 125 29.47 -8.19 -60.26
C MET A 125 30.15 -7.46 -61.42
N GLU A 126 30.55 -6.20 -61.21
CA GLU A 126 31.26 -5.41 -62.22
C GLU A 126 32.64 -6.01 -62.56
N ARG A 127 33.39 -6.50 -61.56
CA ARG A 127 34.62 -7.25 -61.79
C ARG A 127 34.37 -8.50 -62.63
N ARG A 128 33.36 -9.30 -62.30
CA ARG A 128 33.01 -10.52 -63.06
C ARG A 128 32.65 -10.20 -64.51
N LEU A 129 31.91 -9.12 -64.76
CA LEU A 129 31.57 -8.67 -66.11
C LEU A 129 32.82 -8.22 -66.90
N ASN A 130 33.72 -7.45 -66.28
CA ASN A 130 34.98 -7.04 -66.92
C ASN A 130 35.88 -8.23 -67.23
N THR A 131 35.99 -9.20 -66.32
CA THR A 131 36.74 -10.44 -66.59
C THR A 131 36.11 -11.23 -67.74
N ALA A 132 34.78 -11.35 -67.78
CA ALA A 132 34.08 -12.01 -68.89
C ALA A 132 34.32 -11.30 -70.24
N ALA A 133 34.36 -9.97 -70.25
CA ALA A 133 34.67 -9.19 -71.45
C ALA A 133 36.11 -9.43 -71.94
N LEU A 134 37.09 -9.48 -71.04
CA LEU A 134 38.48 -9.82 -71.37
C LEU A 134 38.60 -11.24 -71.94
N VAL A 135 37.93 -12.22 -71.34
CA VAL A 135 37.91 -13.60 -71.86
C VAL A 135 37.30 -13.66 -73.26
N ARG A 136 36.19 -12.94 -73.51
CA ARG A 136 35.60 -12.84 -74.86
C ARG A 136 36.57 -12.21 -75.86
N ALA A 137 37.25 -11.12 -75.50
CA ALA A 137 38.23 -10.46 -76.36
C ALA A 137 39.43 -11.37 -76.69
N GLN A 138 39.90 -12.18 -75.73
CA GLN A 138 40.95 -13.18 -75.98
C GLN A 138 40.47 -14.30 -76.91
N LEU A 139 39.23 -14.77 -76.75
CA LEU A 139 38.64 -15.78 -77.63
C LEU A 139 38.46 -15.24 -79.06
N GLU A 140 38.10 -13.97 -79.24
CA GLU A 140 38.03 -13.35 -80.56
C GLU A 140 39.41 -13.20 -81.23
N LYS A 141 40.46 -12.85 -80.47
CA LYS A 141 41.85 -12.84 -80.99
C LYS A 141 42.28 -14.25 -81.43
N LYS A 142 42.01 -15.27 -80.63
CA LYS A 142 42.26 -16.68 -81.00
C LYS A 142 41.45 -17.12 -82.22
N LYS A 143 40.20 -16.66 -82.39
CA LYS A 143 39.40 -16.94 -83.60
C LYS A 143 39.99 -16.30 -84.87
N LYS A 144 40.57 -15.10 -84.78
CA LYS A 144 41.27 -14.47 -85.91
C LYS A 144 42.59 -15.16 -86.25
N GLU A 145 43.26 -15.75 -85.26
CA GLU A 145 44.49 -16.53 -85.45
C GLU A 145 44.21 -17.90 -86.11
N ILE A 146 43.04 -18.50 -85.87
CA ILE A 146 42.60 -19.75 -86.53
C ILE A 146 42.12 -19.51 -87.98
N GLN A 147 41.86 -18.26 -88.39
CA GLN A 147 41.41 -17.91 -89.74
C GLN A 147 42.55 -17.70 -90.76
N VAL A 148 43.76 -18.21 -90.49
CA VAL A 148 44.90 -18.24 -91.44
C VAL A 148 45.33 -19.66 -91.81
N GLN A 149 44.72 -20.69 -91.22
CA GLN A 149 44.91 -22.07 -91.70
C GLN A 149 43.55 -22.73 -91.91
N SER A 150 43.00 -22.52 -93.11
CA SER A 150 42.12 -23.53 -93.68
C SER A 150 43.01 -24.65 -94.24
N PRO A 151 42.67 -25.90 -93.90
CA PRO A 151 42.34 -26.80 -94.98
C PRO A 151 40.99 -27.50 -94.75
N VAL A 152 40.21 -27.51 -95.83
CA VAL A 152 39.60 -28.67 -96.52
C VAL A 152 39.10 -29.86 -95.68
N SER A 153 38.05 -30.48 -96.24
CA SER A 153 37.54 -31.85 -96.03
C SER A 153 36.68 -32.08 -94.78
N GLU A 154 35.37 -32.27 -94.94
CA GLU A 154 34.69 -33.53 -95.35
C GLU A 154 34.51 -34.51 -94.20
N GLY A 155 33.24 -34.66 -93.79
CA GLY A 155 32.62 -35.96 -93.55
C GLY A 155 32.89 -36.68 -92.22
N SER A 156 31.85 -37.41 -91.80
CA SER A 156 31.93 -38.60 -90.94
C SER A 156 32.21 -38.33 -89.46
N THR A 157 31.44 -38.79 -88.46
CA THR A 157 30.78 -40.09 -88.31
C THR A 157 29.90 -40.10 -87.05
N VAL A 158 28.77 -40.81 -87.16
CA VAL A 158 28.26 -41.84 -86.25
C VAL A 158 27.91 -41.50 -84.79
N VAL A 159 26.60 -41.57 -84.57
CA VAL A 159 25.86 -41.79 -83.32
C VAL A 159 26.02 -43.25 -82.84
N ALA A 160 26.44 -43.47 -81.58
CA ALA A 160 26.15 -44.62 -80.68
C ALA A 160 27.19 -44.60 -79.53
N GLY A 161 26.94 -44.86 -78.25
CA GLY A 161 25.79 -45.32 -77.47
C GLY A 161 26.28 -45.78 -76.07
N LYS A 162 25.33 -46.15 -75.21
CA LYS A 162 25.45 -47.07 -74.04
C LYS A 162 26.11 -46.62 -72.71
N LYS A 163 25.22 -46.33 -71.73
CA LYS A 163 24.92 -47.08 -70.46
C LYS A 163 26.05 -47.56 -69.51
N ARG A 164 25.72 -47.43 -68.18
CA ARG A 164 26.15 -48.18 -66.95
C ARG A 164 27.43 -47.66 -66.26
N LYS A 165 27.62 -47.53 -64.92
CA LYS A 165 27.22 -48.21 -63.65
C LYS A 165 27.46 -47.21 -62.47
N ARG A 166 26.54 -46.93 -61.53
CA ARG A 166 26.34 -47.46 -60.14
C ARG A 166 27.52 -48.19 -59.44
N VAL A 167 27.91 -47.75 -58.24
CA VAL A 167 28.48 -48.44 -57.03
C VAL A 167 29.09 -47.35 -56.10
N THR A 168 28.42 -46.92 -55.01
CA THR A 168 28.53 -47.32 -53.56
C THR A 168 29.86 -46.91 -52.89
N MET A 169 29.91 -46.27 -51.71
CA MET A 169 29.54 -46.77 -50.37
C MET A 169 29.38 -45.59 -49.37
N VAL A 170 28.34 -45.54 -48.53
CA VAL A 170 28.29 -45.95 -47.10
C VAL A 170 29.32 -45.24 -46.21
N VAL A 171 28.86 -44.43 -45.23
CA VAL A 171 29.12 -44.58 -43.78
C VAL A 171 28.05 -43.79 -42.99
N VAL A 172 27.28 -44.51 -42.17
CA VAL A 172 26.68 -44.08 -40.89
C VAL A 172 27.58 -44.74 -39.84
N PRO A 173 28.02 -44.11 -38.71
CA PRO A 173 27.22 -44.24 -37.48
C PRO A 173 27.38 -43.15 -36.39
N SER A 174 26.30 -43.04 -35.60
CA SER A 174 26.26 -42.96 -34.12
C SER A 174 26.90 -41.78 -33.35
N GLY A 175 26.16 -41.31 -32.35
CA GLY A 175 26.72 -40.55 -31.23
C GLY A 175 25.70 -39.85 -30.33
N ASP A 176 24.75 -40.59 -29.76
CA ASP A 176 24.32 -40.31 -28.38
C ASP A 176 25.46 -40.76 -27.46
N PRO A 177 25.81 -39.99 -26.43
CA PRO A 177 26.03 -40.63 -25.14
C PRO A 177 25.31 -39.90 -23.99
N GLU A 178 24.72 -40.74 -23.15
CA GLU A 178 24.45 -40.52 -21.74
C GLU A 178 25.66 -39.97 -20.97
N GLY A 179 25.36 -39.34 -19.82
CA GLY A 179 26.29 -39.18 -18.69
C GLY A 179 26.76 -37.74 -18.47
N GLY A 180 26.62 -37.14 -17.30
CA GLY A 180 26.21 -37.65 -16.01
C GLY A 180 26.09 -36.51 -15.00
N ASP A 181 25.41 -36.80 -13.90
CA ASP A 181 25.58 -36.09 -12.64
C ASP A 181 26.99 -36.37 -12.10
N PRO A 182 27.70 -35.34 -11.63
CA PRO A 182 28.47 -35.54 -10.41
C PRO A 182 28.29 -34.36 -9.44
N ASN A 183 27.50 -34.58 -8.39
CA ASN A 183 27.99 -34.32 -7.04
C ASN A 183 29.27 -35.17 -6.84
N PRO A 184 30.37 -34.60 -6.34
CA PRO A 184 30.52 -34.53 -4.89
C PRO A 184 31.35 -33.33 -4.40
N GLY A 185 31.25 -33.03 -3.11
CA GLY A 185 32.08 -32.03 -2.43
C GLY A 185 31.72 -31.91 -0.96
N ASP A 186 31.84 -33.04 -0.25
CA ASP A 186 32.15 -33.07 1.18
C ASP A 186 33.40 -32.23 1.45
N ASP A 187 33.34 -31.42 2.50
CA ASP A 187 34.46 -31.22 3.41
C ASP A 187 33.88 -31.17 4.82
N ASP A 188 34.12 -32.28 5.52
CA ASP A 188 34.18 -32.44 6.97
C ASP A 188 35.10 -31.35 7.58
N ASP A 189 34.99 -30.90 8.83
CA ASP A 189 35.32 -31.61 10.06
C ASP A 189 35.12 -30.60 11.20
N TYR A 190 34.36 -30.93 12.24
CA TYR A 190 34.92 -31.03 13.61
C TYR A 190 33.86 -31.59 14.56
N ILE A 191 34.10 -32.86 14.90
CA ILE A 191 33.59 -33.55 16.07
C ILE A 191 34.34 -33.01 17.27
N GLU A 192 33.64 -32.68 18.35
CA GLU A 192 34.17 -32.90 19.69
C GLU A 192 33.09 -33.59 20.53
N SER A 193 33.39 -34.84 20.83
CA SER A 193 32.70 -35.81 21.66
C SER A 193 33.07 -35.64 23.13
N ASP A 194 32.13 -35.87 24.05
CA ASP A 194 32.35 -36.59 25.32
C ASP A 194 30.99 -36.85 26.00
N THR A 195 30.49 -38.10 25.92
CA THR A 195 30.43 -39.18 26.95
C THR A 195 29.12 -39.16 27.77
N ASP A 196 28.23 -40.16 27.56
CA ASP A 196 27.97 -41.39 28.36
C ASP A 196 27.32 -41.05 29.74
N ASP A 197 26.27 -41.67 30.28
CA ASP A 197 25.48 -42.90 30.06
C ASP A 197 24.18 -42.77 30.92
N ASP A 198 23.32 -43.79 30.93
CA ASP A 198 22.11 -44.06 31.75
C ASP A 198 20.72 -43.85 31.10
N GLU A 199 20.34 -44.90 30.37
CA GLU A 199 19.12 -45.74 30.50
C GLU A 199 17.67 -45.22 30.24
N ASP A 200 17.06 -45.90 29.25
CA ASP A 200 15.68 -46.46 29.17
C ASP A 200 14.49 -45.58 28.68
N PRO A 201 13.43 -46.16 28.05
CA PRO A 201 13.33 -46.25 26.59
C PRO A 201 12.04 -45.62 26.04
N GLU A 202 12.04 -45.38 24.72
CA GLU A 202 10.86 -45.20 23.86
C GLU A 202 9.83 -44.12 24.24
N VAL A 203 10.17 -42.86 23.95
CA VAL A 203 9.19 -41.90 23.43
C VAL A 203 9.79 -41.27 22.18
N PRO A 204 9.17 -41.36 20.98
CA PRO A 204 9.66 -40.62 19.83
C PRO A 204 9.72 -39.14 20.20
N PRO A 205 10.77 -38.39 19.83
CA PRO A 205 10.83 -36.96 20.15
C PRO A 205 9.59 -36.32 19.55
N THR A 206 8.67 -35.88 20.42
CA THR A 206 7.58 -35.00 20.04
C THR A 206 8.23 -33.85 19.31
N SER A 207 8.01 -33.82 17.99
CA SER A 207 8.48 -32.78 17.08
C SER A 207 8.39 -31.42 17.78
N PRO A 208 9.45 -30.58 17.75
CA PRO A 208 9.43 -29.30 18.45
C PRO A 208 8.17 -28.51 18.05
N PRO A 209 7.51 -27.83 19.00
CA PRO A 209 6.25 -27.16 18.74
C PRO A 209 6.38 -26.24 17.52
N LYS A 210 5.45 -26.39 16.58
CA LYS A 210 5.41 -25.65 15.32
C LYS A 210 5.57 -24.15 15.62
N GLN A 211 6.59 -23.56 15.00
CA GLN A 211 7.16 -22.27 15.37
C GLN A 211 6.13 -21.14 15.30
N SER A 212 5.79 -20.55 16.45
CA SER A 212 4.91 -19.38 16.53
C SER A 212 5.49 -18.19 15.74
N ARG A 213 4.77 -17.75 14.72
CA ARG A 213 5.18 -16.60 13.89
C ARG A 213 4.68 -15.30 14.53
N CYS A 214 5.48 -14.24 14.47
CA CYS A 214 5.02 -12.94 14.94
C CYS A 214 4.13 -12.25 13.91
N SER A 215 3.17 -11.45 14.37
CA SER A 215 2.21 -10.72 13.51
C SER A 215 2.90 -9.90 12.41
N ARG A 216 4.03 -9.27 12.74
CA ARG A 216 4.83 -8.47 11.79
C ARG A 216 5.47 -9.32 10.69
N CYS A 217 5.98 -10.51 11.03
CA CYS A 217 6.53 -11.43 10.04
C CYS A 217 5.43 -12.07 9.18
N ILE A 218 4.24 -12.31 9.75
CA ILE A 218 3.06 -12.77 9.00
C ILE A 218 2.63 -11.72 7.98
N LEU A 219 2.43 -10.47 8.41
CA LEU A 219 2.00 -9.37 7.54
C LEU A 219 2.97 -9.08 6.40
N LYS A 220 4.27 -9.23 6.65
CA LYS A 220 5.32 -8.97 5.66
C LYS A 220 5.76 -10.21 4.88
N ALA A 221 5.14 -11.37 5.13
CA ALA A 221 5.52 -12.67 4.57
C ALA A 221 7.03 -12.99 4.74
N TYR A 222 7.64 -12.54 5.84
CA TYR A 222 9.04 -12.80 6.14
C TYR A 222 9.23 -14.03 7.01
N LYS A 223 10.40 -14.68 6.87
CA LYS A 223 10.82 -15.76 7.75
C LYS A 223 10.90 -15.23 9.20
N CYS A 224 10.11 -15.82 10.10
CA CYS A 224 10.10 -15.45 11.51
C CYS A 224 11.07 -16.38 12.26
N GLU A 225 12.25 -15.89 12.59
CA GLU A 225 13.22 -16.62 13.40
C GLU A 225 13.23 -16.10 14.83
N LEU A 226 12.86 -16.94 15.80
CA LEU A 226 12.99 -16.61 17.22
C LEU A 226 14.47 -16.48 17.60
N VAL A 227 14.76 -15.65 18.61
CA VAL A 227 16.14 -15.41 19.07
C VAL A 227 16.69 -16.63 19.82
N GLY A 228 15.80 -17.44 20.40
CA GLY A 228 16.08 -18.74 21.01
C GLY A 228 14.78 -19.49 21.34
N PRO A 229 14.85 -20.76 21.75
CA PRO A 229 13.69 -21.52 22.23
C PRO A 229 13.08 -20.79 23.44
N GLY A 230 11.77 -20.57 23.43
CA GLY A 230 11.04 -19.84 24.49
C GLY A 230 11.17 -18.30 24.45
N SER A 231 11.92 -17.72 23.50
CA SER A 231 12.02 -16.26 23.40
C SER A 231 10.72 -15.61 22.89
N ALA A 232 10.26 -14.55 23.58
CA ALA A 232 9.07 -13.80 23.19
C ALA A 232 9.30 -12.85 21.99
N SER A 233 10.50 -12.85 21.39
CA SER A 233 10.89 -11.92 20.33
C SER A 233 11.65 -12.62 19.20
N CYS A 234 11.32 -12.25 17.96
CA CYS A 234 12.03 -12.72 16.78
C CYS A 234 13.22 -11.81 16.43
N LYS A 235 14.24 -12.36 15.75
CA LYS A 235 15.44 -11.64 15.31
C LYS A 235 15.10 -10.38 14.53
N GLY A 236 14.08 -10.43 13.68
CA GLY A 236 13.62 -9.28 12.89
C GLY A 236 13.05 -8.15 13.76
N CYS A 237 12.23 -8.47 14.76
CA CYS A 237 11.68 -7.49 15.70
C CYS A 237 12.76 -6.94 16.63
N ARG A 238 13.71 -7.78 17.09
CA ARG A 238 14.85 -7.37 17.90
C ARG A 238 15.76 -6.40 17.14
N LYS A 239 16.14 -6.72 15.89
CA LYS A 239 16.94 -5.82 15.03
C LYS A 239 16.23 -4.49 14.78
N ALA A 240 14.92 -4.53 14.55
CA ALA A 240 14.12 -3.33 14.32
C ALA A 240 13.73 -2.58 15.60
N LYS A 241 14.17 -3.02 16.79
CA LYS A 241 13.82 -2.45 18.11
C LYS A 241 12.31 -2.22 18.29
N VAL A 242 11.49 -3.16 17.79
CA VAL A 242 10.03 -3.11 17.91
C VAL A 242 9.49 -4.21 18.80
N ARG A 243 8.33 -3.97 19.41
CA ARG A 243 7.61 -4.97 20.19
C ARG A 243 7.23 -6.15 19.28
N CYS A 244 7.58 -7.36 19.70
CA CYS A 244 7.23 -8.59 19.01
C CYS A 244 5.95 -9.18 19.63
N SER A 245 4.95 -9.45 18.79
CA SER A 245 3.71 -10.12 19.20
C SER A 245 3.65 -11.47 18.49
N LEU A 246 3.93 -12.54 19.22
CA LEU A 246 3.81 -13.91 18.73
C LEU A 246 2.34 -14.29 18.65
N VAL A 247 1.94 -14.90 17.54
CA VAL A 247 0.59 -15.41 17.36
C VAL A 247 0.68 -16.94 17.46
N PRO A 248 -0.09 -17.59 18.35
CA PRO A 248 -0.17 -19.05 18.37
C PRO A 248 -0.72 -19.56 17.03
N ASP A 249 -0.20 -20.70 16.56
CA ASP A 249 -0.49 -21.25 15.23
C ASP A 249 -1.97 -21.67 15.03
N ASP A 250 -2.79 -21.61 16.09
CA ASP A 250 -4.23 -21.93 16.09
C ASP A 250 -5.13 -20.81 15.55
N TYR A 251 -4.57 -19.70 15.06
CA TYR A 251 -5.36 -18.69 14.35
C TYR A 251 -5.64 -19.17 12.90
N PRO A 252 -6.91 -19.19 12.45
CA PRO A 252 -7.26 -19.76 11.15
C PRO A 252 -6.54 -19.01 10.02
N ARG A 253 -5.64 -19.72 9.34
CA ARG A 253 -4.89 -19.21 8.19
C ARG A 253 -5.87 -18.72 7.12
N ARG A 254 -5.86 -17.42 6.83
CA ARG A 254 -6.39 -16.90 5.57
C ARG A 254 -5.55 -17.47 4.43
N SER A 255 -5.96 -18.61 3.88
CA SER A 255 -5.51 -19.10 2.58
C SER A 255 -6.50 -20.11 2.02
N LYS A 256 -7.16 -19.72 0.93
CA LYS A 256 -7.48 -20.49 -0.28
C LYS A 256 -7.78 -22.00 -0.14
N ARG A 257 -8.92 -22.36 -0.76
CA ARG A 257 -9.44 -23.70 -1.08
C ARG A 257 -9.94 -24.51 0.10
N VAL A 258 -11.16 -24.19 0.50
CA VAL A 258 -12.04 -25.14 1.18
C VAL A 258 -12.53 -26.13 0.10
N LYS A 259 -11.83 -27.25 -0.06
CA LYS A 259 -12.47 -28.51 -0.45
C LYS A 259 -13.26 -28.95 0.79
N VAL A 260 -14.55 -28.65 0.82
CA VAL A 260 -15.50 -29.36 1.66
C VAL A 260 -16.28 -30.26 0.72
N GLU A 261 -16.16 -31.55 0.97
CA GLU A 261 -16.97 -32.56 0.32
C GLU A 261 -18.44 -32.40 0.77
N SER A 262 -19.27 -31.94 -0.18
CA SER A 262 -20.69 -32.28 -0.39
C SER A 262 -21.76 -31.84 0.65
N PRO A 263 -23.05 -31.63 0.27
CA PRO A 263 -23.67 -31.73 -1.05
C PRO A 263 -24.46 -30.47 -1.51
N VAL A 264 -24.71 -30.43 -2.82
CA VAL A 264 -25.73 -29.66 -3.56
C VAL A 264 -25.46 -28.17 -3.86
N ALA A 265 -24.89 -27.98 -5.06
CA ALA A 265 -25.05 -26.86 -5.98
C ALA A 265 -26.20 -25.85 -5.67
N SER A 266 -25.87 -24.64 -5.18
CA SER A 266 -26.74 -23.44 -5.33
C SER A 266 -26.11 -22.06 -5.03
N THR A 267 -24.79 -21.91 -4.91
CA THR A 267 -24.24 -20.69 -4.25
C THR A 267 -23.52 -19.67 -5.13
N SER A 268 -23.65 -19.69 -6.47
CA SER A 268 -23.16 -18.57 -7.30
C SER A 268 -24.14 -17.40 -7.39
N SER A 269 -25.45 -17.66 -7.48
CA SER A 269 -26.46 -16.60 -7.55
C SER A 269 -26.67 -15.92 -6.19
N GLN A 270 -26.78 -16.70 -5.11
CA GLN A 270 -27.00 -16.16 -3.76
C GLN A 270 -25.90 -15.19 -3.32
N VAL A 271 -24.62 -15.51 -3.59
CA VAL A 271 -23.50 -14.62 -3.25
C VAL A 271 -23.54 -13.32 -4.07
N ILE A 272 -23.96 -13.38 -5.34
CA ILE A 272 -24.10 -12.19 -6.19
C ILE A 272 -25.29 -11.34 -5.74
N ASP A 273 -26.39 -11.98 -5.35
CA ASP A 273 -27.58 -11.29 -4.88
C ASP A 273 -27.36 -10.66 -3.50
N ASP A 274 -26.61 -11.31 -2.61
CA ASP A 274 -26.15 -10.76 -1.33
C ASP A 274 -25.18 -9.58 -1.51
N LEU A 275 -24.31 -9.63 -2.51
CA LEU A 275 -23.47 -8.49 -2.87
C LEU A 275 -24.30 -7.31 -3.39
N ARG A 276 -25.31 -7.58 -4.23
CA ARG A 276 -26.20 -6.54 -4.76
C ARG A 276 -27.06 -5.90 -3.68
N THR A 277 -27.59 -6.67 -2.73
CA THR A 277 -28.35 -6.13 -1.60
C THR A 277 -27.47 -5.30 -0.69
N ASN A 278 -26.26 -5.76 -0.38
CA ASN A 278 -25.29 -4.99 0.39
C ASN A 278 -24.90 -3.67 -0.28
N VAL A 279 -24.71 -3.66 -1.60
CA VAL A 279 -24.42 -2.43 -2.35
C VAL A 279 -25.61 -1.47 -2.31
N ARG A 280 -26.85 -1.98 -2.45
CA ARG A 280 -28.06 -1.13 -2.33
C ARG A 280 -28.22 -0.56 -0.92
N ASP A 281 -27.97 -1.35 0.11
CA ASP A 281 -28.03 -0.89 1.51
C ASP A 281 -27.01 0.21 1.78
N LEU A 282 -25.77 0.01 1.35
CA LEU A 282 -24.72 1.02 1.45
C LEU A 282 -25.10 2.30 0.71
N ASN A 283 -25.64 2.19 -0.50
CA ASN A 283 -26.06 3.35 -1.28
C ASN A 283 -27.22 4.11 -0.61
N THR A 284 -28.15 3.39 0.02
CA THR A 284 -29.26 3.97 0.79
C THR A 284 -28.73 4.73 2.02
N ARG A 285 -27.77 4.15 2.72
CA ARG A 285 -27.11 4.79 3.88
C ARG A 285 -26.34 6.04 3.47
N ILE A 286 -25.64 6.01 2.33
CA ILE A 286 -24.94 7.18 1.78
C ILE A 286 -25.95 8.28 1.46
N ASN A 287 -27.03 7.96 0.74
CA ASN A 287 -28.07 8.94 0.40
C ASN A 287 -28.68 9.58 1.65
N LEU A 288 -28.99 8.78 2.68
CA LEU A 288 -29.52 9.30 3.95
C LEU A 288 -28.52 10.23 4.66
N GLN A 289 -27.23 9.89 4.62
CA GLN A 289 -26.19 10.76 5.17
C GLN A 289 -26.05 12.06 4.38
N GLU A 290 -26.13 12.00 3.05
CA GLU A 290 -26.11 13.19 2.19
C GLU A 290 -27.33 14.09 2.43
N GLU A 291 -28.53 13.53 2.58
CA GLU A 291 -29.74 14.28 2.91
C GLU A 291 -29.64 14.94 4.28
N MET A 292 -29.14 14.23 5.28
CA MET A 292 -28.91 14.79 6.61
C MET A 292 -27.90 15.94 6.58
N LEU A 293 -26.81 15.80 5.82
CA LEU A 293 -25.83 16.87 5.64
C LEU A 293 -26.44 18.09 4.93
N ARG A 294 -27.24 17.87 3.88
CA ARG A 294 -27.96 18.96 3.20
C ARG A 294 -28.91 19.69 4.15
N TYR A 295 -29.65 18.95 4.97
CA TYR A 295 -30.53 19.53 5.98
C TYR A 295 -29.77 20.39 7.00
N LEU A 296 -28.63 19.88 7.51
CA LEU A 296 -27.79 20.64 8.44
C LEU A 296 -27.23 21.91 7.80
N ILE A 297 -26.78 21.84 6.54
CA ILE A 297 -26.28 23.01 5.81
C ILE A 297 -27.39 24.05 5.65
N LEU A 298 -28.58 23.65 5.20
CA LEU A 298 -29.73 24.56 5.07
C LEU A 298 -30.14 25.17 6.42
N ARG A 299 -30.07 24.40 7.50
CA ARG A 299 -30.38 24.90 8.84
C ARG A 299 -29.35 25.93 9.31
N VAL A 300 -28.06 25.71 9.04
CA VAL A 300 -27.01 26.68 9.35
C VAL A 300 -27.20 27.95 8.53
N GLN A 301 -27.46 27.83 7.23
CA GLN A 301 -27.73 29.00 6.37
C GLN A 301 -28.92 29.83 6.85
N LYS A 302 -30.02 29.18 7.24
CA LYS A 302 -31.18 29.88 7.82
C LYS A 302 -30.88 30.57 9.15
N LEU A 303 -30.03 29.98 9.99
CA LEU A 303 -29.61 30.62 11.24
C LEU A 303 -28.68 31.81 10.97
N GLU A 304 -27.80 31.71 9.96
CA GLU A 304 -26.94 32.81 9.53
C GLU A 304 -27.75 33.96 8.91
N GLU A 305 -28.81 33.65 8.16
CA GLU A 305 -29.76 34.65 7.62
C GLU A 305 -30.56 35.32 8.74
N ALA A 306 -31.14 34.55 9.67
CA ALA A 306 -31.89 35.11 10.80
C ALA A 306 -31.02 36.02 11.70
N ASN A 307 -29.77 35.63 11.97
CA ASN A 307 -28.85 36.46 12.73
C ASN A 307 -28.48 37.76 11.99
N ARG A 308 -28.40 37.73 10.64
CA ARG A 308 -28.12 38.93 9.85
C ARG A 308 -29.31 39.90 9.87
N GLU A 309 -30.54 39.39 9.84
CA GLU A 309 -31.75 40.21 9.92
C GLU A 309 -31.90 40.87 11.32
N GLU A 310 -31.51 40.19 12.40
CA GLU A 310 -31.48 40.78 13.75
C GLU A 310 -30.44 41.92 13.88
N ASP A 311 -29.28 41.80 13.24
CA ASP A 311 -28.24 42.84 13.24
C ASP A 311 -28.65 44.11 12.44
N GLU A 312 -29.56 43.97 11.44
CA GLU A 312 -30.03 45.09 10.62
C GLU A 312 -31.21 45.86 11.25
N GLU A 313 -32.00 45.24 12.16
CA GLU A 313 -33.09 45.92 12.88
C GLU A 313 -32.61 46.75 14.09
N GLU A 314 -31.42 46.47 14.64
CA GLU A 314 -30.85 47.27 15.74
C GLU A 314 -30.25 48.62 15.27
N GLU A 315 -29.78 48.72 14.03
CA GLU A 315 -29.22 49.98 13.47
C GLU A 315 -30.28 51.01 13.06
N GLU A 316 -31.55 50.62 12.85
CA GLU A 316 -32.62 51.55 12.45
C GLU A 316 -33.35 52.22 13.66
N SER A 317 -32.98 51.87 14.89
CA SER A 317 -33.59 52.41 16.13
C SER A 317 -32.76 53.49 16.84
N GLU A 318 -31.56 53.81 16.35
CA GLU A 318 -30.68 54.86 16.93
C GLU A 318 -30.75 56.21 16.17
N GLU A 319 -31.59 56.35 15.13
CA GLU A 319 -31.74 57.60 14.34
C GLU A 319 -33.08 58.37 14.54
N ASP A 320 -33.84 58.11 15.61
CA ASP A 320 -35.02 58.95 16.00
C ASP A 320 -34.81 59.73 17.32
#